data_AF-A0A7V5YR31-F1
#
_entry.id   AF-A0A7V5YR31-F1
#
_cell.length_a   1.000
_cell.length_b   1.000
_cell.length_c   1.000
_cell.angle_alpha   90.00
_cell.angle_beta   90.00
_cell.angle_gamma   90.00
#
_symmetry.space_group_name_H-M   'P 1'
#
loop_
_entity.id
_entity.type
_entity.pdbx_description
1 polymer ?
#
loop_
_entity_poly.entity_id
_entity_poly.type
_entity_poly.pdbx_seq_one_letter_code
_entity_poly.pdbx_strand_id
1 'polypeptide(L)'
;MRHPSLEELALWAGGELPWWKKPGLSWHLKRCTSCRSQADKFVHLRSWLEQTAQGLPEGVDWDRLAAEMAANIRLGLAAGECVGEPARSASPVHRWIAVASAALMLVVGVMWWLHVPRTRPAVRSTEPDIVVQVTGEGIELKGAHGAMTLIVPRREAFVAASSAGSVSASYLDEQTGLVVVSDVYLH
;
A
#
# COMPACT_ATOMS: atom_id res chain seq x y z
N MET A 1 -17.44 -22.28 -4.16
CA MET A 1 -16.75 -23.44 -3.56
C MET A 1 -16.02 -22.96 -2.32
N ARG A 2 -15.92 -23.76 -1.25
CA ARG A 2 -15.14 -23.38 -0.06
C ARG A 2 -13.64 -23.54 -0.37
N HIS A 3 -12.85 -22.53 -0.04
CA HIS A 3 -11.40 -22.60 -0.14
C HIS A 3 -10.83 -23.31 1.11
N PRO A 4 -9.79 -24.14 0.95
CA PRO A 4 -9.02 -24.70 2.06
C PRO A 4 -8.39 -23.61 2.93
N SER A 5 -8.15 -23.90 4.20
CA SER A 5 -7.41 -22.97 5.06
C SER A 5 -5.94 -22.87 4.65
N LEU A 6 -5.28 -21.77 5.02
CA LEU A 6 -3.84 -21.61 4.80
C LEU A 6 -3.02 -22.72 5.48
N GLU A 7 -3.44 -23.16 6.66
CA GLU A 7 -2.83 -24.26 7.40
C GLU A 7 -2.89 -25.57 6.62
N GLU A 8 -4.03 -25.90 6.01
CA GLU A 8 -4.17 -27.10 5.18
C GLU A 8 -3.27 -27.04 3.92
N LEU A 9 -3.14 -25.85 3.31
CA LEU A 9 -2.23 -25.63 2.18
C LEU A 9 -0.76 -25.79 2.59
N ALA A 10 -0.38 -25.27 3.75
CA ALA A 10 0.97 -25.41 4.29
C ALA A 10 1.30 -26.87 4.64
N LEU A 11 0.39 -27.58 5.32
CA LEU A 11 0.53 -29.01 5.63
C LEU A 11 0.60 -29.87 4.36
N TRP A 12 -0.14 -29.50 3.31
CA TRP A 12 -0.06 -30.18 2.02
C TRP A 12 1.29 -29.95 1.35
N ALA A 13 1.78 -28.71 1.33
CA ALA A 13 3.08 -28.35 0.77
C ALA A 13 4.24 -29.02 1.54
N GLY A 14 4.10 -29.20 2.85
CA GLY A 14 5.05 -29.94 3.70
C GLY A 14 4.92 -31.46 3.64
N GLY A 15 3.88 -32.00 2.99
CA GLY A 15 3.61 -33.44 2.93
C GLY A 15 2.97 -34.05 4.20
N GLU A 16 2.71 -33.23 5.21
CA GLU A 16 2.21 -33.58 6.55
C GLU A 16 0.69 -33.64 6.64
N LEU A 17 -0.03 -33.25 5.58
CA LEU A 17 -1.48 -33.35 5.54
C LEU A 17 -1.93 -34.81 5.72
N PRO A 18 -2.97 -35.10 6.53
CA PRO A 18 -3.49 -36.47 6.65
C PRO A 18 -3.88 -37.07 5.29
N TRP A 19 -3.54 -38.34 5.07
CA TRP A 19 -3.67 -39.01 3.77
C TRP A 19 -5.10 -38.97 3.19
N TRP A 20 -6.13 -38.98 4.04
CA TRP A 20 -7.53 -38.88 3.61
C TRP A 20 -7.93 -37.48 3.10
N LYS A 21 -7.25 -36.41 3.55
CA LYS A 21 -7.48 -35.03 3.08
C LYS A 21 -6.68 -34.70 1.81
N LYS A 22 -5.56 -35.38 1.57
CA LYS A 22 -4.69 -35.18 0.39
C LYS A 22 -5.43 -35.22 -0.95
N PRO A 23 -6.25 -36.25 -1.28
CA PRO A 23 -6.86 -36.33 -2.61
C PRO A 23 -7.85 -35.19 -2.88
N GLY A 24 -8.66 -34.80 -1.89
CA GLY A 24 -9.63 -33.72 -2.01
C GLY A 24 -8.95 -32.37 -2.23
N LEU A 25 -7.91 -32.08 -1.46
CA LEU A 25 -7.13 -30.85 -1.61
C LEU A 25 -6.36 -30.81 -2.94
N SER A 26 -5.72 -31.91 -3.34
CA SER A 26 -5.02 -32.01 -4.63
C SER A 26 -5.98 -31.77 -5.80
N TRP A 27 -7.21 -32.27 -5.73
CA TRP A 27 -8.22 -31.99 -6.74
C TRP A 27 -8.65 -30.51 -6.75
N HIS A 28 -8.81 -29.90 -5.57
CA HIS A 28 -9.11 -28.48 -5.46
C HIS A 28 -8.00 -27.62 -6.09
N LEU A 29 -6.72 -27.92 -5.82
CA LEU A 29 -5.57 -27.21 -6.38
C LEU A 29 -5.47 -27.35 -7.91
N LYS A 30 -5.99 -28.43 -8.49
CA LYS A 30 -6.12 -28.57 -9.96
C LYS A 30 -7.13 -27.59 -10.57
N ARG A 31 -8.14 -27.16 -9.80
CA ARG A 31 -9.24 -26.30 -10.30
C ARG A 31 -9.16 -24.85 -9.83
N CYS A 32 -8.49 -24.56 -8.71
CA CYS A 32 -8.38 -23.23 -8.16
C CYS A 32 -6.96 -22.66 -8.30
N THR A 33 -6.80 -21.64 -9.14
CA THR A 33 -5.52 -20.95 -9.36
C THR A 33 -5.03 -20.18 -8.13
N SER A 34 -5.94 -19.56 -7.37
CA SER A 34 -5.58 -18.82 -6.15
C SER A 34 -4.99 -19.74 -5.07
N CYS A 35 -5.65 -20.86 -4.76
CA CYS A 35 -5.13 -21.83 -3.79
C CYS A 35 -3.85 -22.52 -4.29
N ARG A 36 -3.72 -22.75 -5.60
CA ARG A 36 -2.46 -23.25 -6.20
C ARG A 36 -1.32 -22.26 -5.98
N SER A 37 -1.51 -20.99 -6.31
CA SER A 37 -0.49 -19.95 -6.10
C SER A 37 -0.06 -19.85 -4.63
N GLN A 38 -0.98 -20.02 -3.68
CA GLN A 38 -0.65 -20.04 -2.25
C GLN A 38 0.15 -21.29 -1.86
N ALA A 39 -0.25 -22.47 -2.33
CA ALA A 39 0.49 -23.71 -2.09
C ALA A 39 1.91 -23.64 -2.69
N ASP A 40 2.05 -23.10 -3.89
CA ASP A 40 3.35 -22.93 -4.57
C ASP A 40 4.30 -22.02 -3.78
N LYS A 41 3.78 -20.98 -3.12
CA LYS A 41 4.59 -20.13 -2.22
C LYS A 41 5.17 -20.93 -1.06
N PHE A 42 4.39 -21.83 -0.45
CA PHE A 42 4.88 -22.68 0.63
C PHE A 42 5.92 -23.69 0.13
N VAL A 43 5.70 -24.30 -1.04
CA VAL A 43 6.67 -25.20 -1.66
C VAL A 43 7.99 -24.47 -1.95
N HIS A 44 7.92 -23.26 -2.53
CA HIS A 44 9.10 -22.44 -2.80
C HIS A 44 9.82 -22.00 -1.52
N LEU A 45 9.07 -21.62 -0.49
CA LEU A 45 9.66 -21.26 0.81
C LEU A 45 10.42 -22.44 1.41
N ARG A 46 9.85 -23.65 1.32
CA ARG A 46 10.50 -24.87 1.79
C ARG A 46 11.79 -25.16 1.01
N SER A 47 11.75 -25.10 -0.32
CA SER A 47 12.95 -25.37 -1.12
C SER A 47 14.05 -24.32 -0.85
N TRP A 48 13.68 -23.06 -0.64
CA TRP A 48 14.61 -22.01 -0.26
C TRP A 48 15.24 -22.27 1.12
N LEU A 49 14.46 -22.74 2.10
CA LEU A 49 14.96 -23.13 3.42
C LEU A 49 15.91 -24.32 3.33
N GLU A 50 15.58 -25.36 2.56
CA GLU A 50 16.43 -26.53 2.37
C GLU A 50 17.76 -26.16 1.69
N GLN A 51 17.75 -25.26 0.70
CA GLN A 51 18.97 -24.74 0.07
C GLN A 51 19.79 -23.89 1.04
N THR A 52 19.15 -23.05 1.84
CA THR A 52 19.84 -22.23 2.84
C THR A 52 20.46 -23.11 3.93
N ALA A 53 19.79 -24.20 4.31
CA ALA A 53 20.28 -25.16 5.28
C ALA A 53 21.56 -25.87 4.81
N GLN A 54 21.76 -26.04 3.49
CA GLN A 54 23.01 -26.60 2.94
C GLN A 54 24.21 -25.67 3.12
N GLY A 55 23.99 -24.36 3.29
CA GLY A 55 25.04 -23.38 3.55
C GLY A 55 25.39 -23.21 5.04
N LEU A 56 24.76 -23.98 5.93
CA LEU A 56 25.01 -23.89 7.36
C LEU A 56 26.37 -24.51 7.70
N PRO A 57 27.16 -23.89 8.60
CA PRO A 57 28.47 -24.39 8.98
C PRO A 57 28.38 -25.80 9.60
N GLU A 58 29.24 -26.70 9.12
CA GLU A 58 29.41 -28.04 9.69
C GLU A 58 29.98 -27.95 11.11
N GLY A 59 29.54 -28.84 12.00
CA GLY A 59 30.01 -28.90 13.39
C GLY A 59 29.34 -27.91 14.35
N VAL A 60 28.37 -27.11 13.90
CA VAL A 60 27.50 -26.33 14.81
C VAL A 60 26.42 -27.23 15.38
N ASP A 61 26.35 -27.27 16.71
CA ASP A 61 25.26 -27.92 17.45
C ASP A 61 24.05 -26.96 17.49
N TRP A 62 23.15 -27.13 16.51
CA TRP A 62 21.95 -26.31 16.36
C TRP A 62 20.98 -26.43 17.52
N ASP A 63 20.91 -27.60 18.15
CA ASP A 63 20.05 -27.83 19.32
C ASP A 63 20.59 -27.06 20.53
N ARG A 64 21.90 -27.10 20.74
CA ARG A 64 22.56 -26.29 21.77
C ARG A 64 22.40 -24.80 21.51
N LEU A 65 22.62 -24.33 20.28
CA LEU A 65 22.46 -22.91 19.94
C LEU A 65 21.01 -22.45 20.16
N ALA A 66 20.03 -23.26 19.77
CA ALA A 66 18.62 -22.99 19.99
C ALA A 66 18.29 -22.93 21.49
N ALA A 67 18.85 -23.84 22.30
CA ALA A 67 18.68 -23.83 23.75
C ALA A 67 19.31 -22.59 24.40
N GLU A 68 20.52 -22.19 23.99
CA GLU A 68 21.19 -20.99 24.47
C GLU A 68 20.40 -19.72 24.10
N MET A 69 19.86 -19.63 22.88
CA MET A 69 18.99 -18.52 22.47
C MET A 69 17.67 -18.47 23.24
N ALA A 70 17.03 -19.62 23.46
CA ALA A 70 15.82 -19.70 24.26
C ALA A 70 16.06 -19.27 25.72
N ALA A 71 17.20 -19.67 26.30
CA ALA A 71 17.61 -19.25 27.63
C ALA A 71 17.82 -17.73 27.70
N ASN A 72 18.50 -17.14 26.72
CA ASN A 72 18.72 -15.68 26.66
C ASN A 72 17.41 -14.89 26.55
N ILE A 73 16.45 -15.36 25.74
CA ILE A 73 15.13 -14.72 25.64
C ILE A 73 14.39 -14.79 26.98
N ARG A 74 14.35 -15.97 27.62
CA ARG A 74 13.70 -16.16 28.92
C ARG A 74 14.34 -15.30 30.01
N LEU A 75 15.67 -15.21 30.02
CA LEU A 75 16.40 -14.35 30.93
C LEU A 75 16.08 -12.87 30.68
N GLY A 76 16.04 -12.43 29.41
CA GLY A 76 15.66 -11.07 29.05
C GLY A 76 14.24 -10.71 29.48
N LEU A 77 13.30 -11.65 29.34
CA LEU A 77 11.92 -11.48 29.83
C LEU A 77 11.88 -11.40 31.36
N ALA A 78 12.54 -12.32 32.06
CA ALA A 78 12.60 -12.31 33.52
C ALA A 78 13.28 -11.04 34.06
N ALA A 79 14.38 -10.61 33.45
CA ALA A 79 15.05 -9.36 33.79
C ALA A 79 14.15 -8.16 33.53
N GLY A 80 13.40 -8.17 32.41
CA GLY A 80 12.39 -7.17 32.08
C GLY A 80 11.25 -7.10 33.11
N GLU A 81 10.83 -8.25 33.65
CA GLU A 81 9.88 -8.31 34.76
C GLU A 81 10.47 -7.78 36.07
N CYS A 82 11.76 -8.05 36.35
CA CYS A 82 12.44 -7.54 37.55
C CYS A 82 12.64 -6.02 37.54
N VAL A 83 12.83 -5.41 36.35
CA VAL A 83 12.97 -3.95 36.20
C VAL A 83 11.67 -3.27 35.76
N GLY A 84 10.60 -4.04 35.54
CA GLY A 84 9.30 -3.52 35.17
C GLY A 84 8.83 -2.55 36.25
N GLU A 85 8.64 -1.29 35.86
CA GLU A 85 8.09 -0.29 36.78
C GLU A 85 6.78 -0.86 37.37
N PRO A 86 6.55 -0.75 38.70
CA PRO A 86 5.28 -1.18 39.29
C PRO A 86 4.19 -0.52 38.47
N ALA A 87 3.25 -1.32 37.94
CA ALA A 87 2.20 -0.88 37.03
C ALA A 87 1.68 0.46 37.55
N ARG A 88 2.11 1.58 36.93
CA ARG A 88 1.76 2.90 37.40
C ARG A 88 0.26 2.94 37.28
N SER A 89 -0.46 2.87 38.41
CA SER A 89 -1.91 2.93 38.39
C SER A 89 -2.21 4.20 37.63
N ALA A 90 -2.81 4.09 36.45
CA ALA A 90 -3.00 5.23 35.57
C ALA A 90 -3.75 6.28 36.40
N SER A 91 -3.05 7.36 36.72
CA SER A 91 -3.65 8.43 37.50
C SER A 91 -4.93 8.84 36.80
N PRO A 92 -5.98 9.27 37.51
CA PRO A 92 -7.22 9.68 36.86
C PRO A 92 -6.97 10.70 35.73
N VAL A 93 -5.91 11.51 35.83
CA VAL A 93 -5.43 12.41 34.78
C VAL A 93 -5.01 11.70 33.49
N HIS A 94 -4.29 10.58 33.55
CA HIS A 94 -3.92 9.79 32.36
C HIS A 94 -5.14 9.21 31.64
N ARG A 95 -6.19 8.83 32.38
CA ARG A 95 -7.47 8.39 31.79
C ARG A 95 -8.14 9.53 31.03
N TRP A 96 -8.15 10.74 31.57
CA TRP A 96 -8.69 11.92 30.89
C TRP A 96 -7.88 12.31 29.66
N ILE A 97 -6.55 12.20 29.70
CA ILE A 97 -5.67 12.44 28.54
C ILE A 97 -5.97 11.41 27.43
N ALA A 98 -6.11 10.13 27.78
CA ALA A 98 -6.45 9.09 26.82
C ALA A 98 -7.82 9.36 26.16
N VAL A 99 -8.84 9.71 26.95
CA VAL A 99 -10.17 10.07 26.43
C VAL A 99 -10.10 11.30 25.52
N ALA A 100 -9.39 12.35 25.93
CA ALA A 100 -9.23 13.56 25.13
C ALA A 100 -8.51 13.28 23.80
N SER A 101 -7.46 12.44 23.82
CA SER A 101 -6.74 12.06 22.61
C SER A 101 -7.59 11.23 21.65
N ALA A 102 -8.39 10.28 22.16
CA ALA A 102 -9.31 9.50 21.36
C ALA A 102 -10.42 10.36 20.73
N ALA A 103 -10.97 11.29 21.50
CA ALA A 103 -11.95 12.26 21.00
C ALA A 103 -11.35 13.15 19.90
N LEU A 104 -10.11 13.64 20.09
CA LEU A 104 -9.41 14.44 19.10
C LEU A 104 -9.16 13.66 17.80
N MET A 105 -8.68 12.41 17.89
CA MET A 105 -8.49 11.55 16.72
C MET A 105 -9.80 11.31 15.97
N LEU A 106 -10.91 11.12 16.69
CA LEU A 106 -12.22 10.92 16.08
C LEU A 106 -12.69 12.18 15.35
N VAL A 107 -12.53 13.37 15.94
CA VAL A 107 -12.86 14.64 15.30
C VAL A 107 -12.02 14.87 14.05
N VAL A 108 -10.70 14.64 14.14
CA VAL A 108 -9.79 14.78 12.99
C VAL A 108 -10.14 13.77 11.90
N GLY A 109 -10.42 12.52 12.25
CA GLY A 109 -10.82 11.48 11.30
C GLY A 109 -12.14 11.78 10.60
N VAL A 110 -13.14 12.28 11.33
CA VAL A 110 -14.42 12.72 10.76
C VAL A 110 -14.24 13.93 9.86
N MET A 111 -13.45 14.91 10.31
CA MET A 111 -13.16 16.10 9.51
C MET A 111 -12.44 15.73 8.22
N TRP A 112 -11.43 14.86 8.30
CA TRP A 112 -10.76 14.29 7.14
C TRP A 112 -11.75 13.59 6.21
N TRP A 113 -12.58 12.70 6.74
CA TRP A 113 -13.59 11.96 5.95
C TRP A 113 -14.59 12.88 5.24
N LEU A 114 -15.01 13.97 5.89
CA LEU A 114 -15.89 14.98 5.30
C LEU A 114 -15.16 15.84 4.25
N HIS A 115 -13.86 16.04 4.40
CA HIS A 115 -13.04 16.82 3.48
C HIS A 115 -12.43 16.02 2.33
N VAL A 116 -12.51 14.68 2.35
CA VAL A 116 -12.12 13.86 1.20
C VAL A 116 -13.01 14.26 0.02
N PRO A 117 -12.45 14.81 -1.07
CA PRO A 117 -13.22 15.19 -2.24
C PRO A 117 -13.84 13.93 -2.80
N ARG A 118 -15.15 13.75 -2.58
CA ARG A 118 -15.91 12.68 -3.22
C ARG A 118 -15.93 13.01 -4.70
N THR A 119 -15.14 12.29 -5.49
CA THR A 119 -15.22 12.30 -6.93
C THR A 119 -16.66 11.99 -7.31
N ARG A 120 -17.38 13.02 -7.76
CA ARG A 120 -18.74 12.84 -8.27
C ARG A 120 -18.61 11.94 -9.51
N PRO A 121 -19.39 10.86 -9.63
CA PRO A 121 -19.36 10.05 -10.85
C PRO A 121 -19.70 10.98 -12.01
N ALA A 122 -18.82 11.00 -13.01
CA ALA A 122 -18.99 11.82 -14.20
C ALA A 122 -20.32 11.45 -14.87
N VAL A 123 -21.21 12.42 -15.01
CA VAL A 123 -22.33 12.31 -15.93
C VAL A 123 -21.71 12.17 -17.32
N ARG A 124 -21.97 11.05 -17.99
CA ARG A 124 -21.58 10.85 -19.40
C ARG A 124 -22.29 11.89 -20.25
N SER A 125 -21.56 12.93 -20.64
CA SER A 125 -21.96 13.86 -21.68
C SER A 125 -21.58 13.28 -23.04
N THR A 126 -22.54 13.23 -23.94
CA THR A 126 -22.42 12.70 -25.30
C THR A 126 -21.89 13.80 -26.23
N GLU A 127 -20.66 14.29 -26.06
CA GLU A 127 -20.00 15.25 -26.99
C GLU A 127 -18.48 15.36 -26.68
N PRO A 128 -17.65 15.89 -27.62
CA PRO A 128 -16.41 15.28 -28.13
C PRO A 128 -15.34 14.93 -27.10
N ASP A 129 -14.58 13.88 -27.43
CA ASP A 129 -13.77 13.01 -26.55
C ASP A 129 -12.63 13.71 -25.79
N ILE A 130 -12.21 14.91 -26.19
CA ILE A 130 -11.25 15.74 -25.46
C ILE A 130 -11.59 17.24 -25.64
N VAL A 131 -11.85 17.95 -24.54
CA VAL A 131 -12.07 19.40 -24.53
C VAL A 131 -10.95 20.07 -23.76
N VAL A 132 -10.24 21.00 -24.41
CA VAL A 132 -9.27 21.88 -23.75
C VAL A 132 -9.96 23.20 -23.44
N GLN A 133 -9.99 23.56 -22.16
CA GLN A 133 -10.64 24.78 -21.68
C GLN A 133 -9.64 25.64 -20.91
N VAL A 134 -9.53 26.91 -21.29
CA VAL A 134 -8.77 27.90 -20.52
C VAL A 134 -9.65 28.38 -19.37
N THR A 135 -9.27 28.05 -18.14
CA THR A 135 -9.99 28.45 -16.92
C THR A 135 -9.25 29.59 -16.20
N GLY A 136 -9.90 30.20 -15.22
CA GLY A 136 -9.26 31.23 -14.39
C GLY A 136 -8.06 30.74 -13.57
N GLU A 137 -7.83 29.43 -13.47
CA GLU A 137 -6.71 28.84 -12.70
C GLU A 137 -5.62 28.20 -13.58
N GLY A 138 -5.84 28.09 -14.89
CA GLY A 138 -4.89 27.46 -15.80
C GLY A 138 -5.55 26.80 -17.01
N ILE A 139 -4.79 26.01 -17.75
CA ILE A 139 -5.28 25.22 -18.88
C ILE A 139 -5.79 23.88 -18.34
N GLU A 140 -7.06 23.60 -18.54
CA GLU A 140 -7.68 22.34 -18.14
C GLU A 140 -7.93 21.48 -19.38
N LEU A 141 -7.43 20.25 -19.35
CA LEU A 141 -7.64 19.24 -20.38
C LEU A 141 -8.56 18.16 -19.82
N LYS A 142 -9.77 18.05 -20.37
CA LYS A 142 -10.76 17.05 -19.98
C LYS A 142 -10.86 16.00 -21.09
N GLY A 143 -10.40 14.78 -20.82
CA GLY A 143 -10.56 13.63 -21.71
C GLY A 143 -11.35 12.49 -21.07
N ALA A 144 -11.67 11.44 -21.84
CA ALA A 144 -12.43 10.27 -21.38
C ALA A 144 -11.84 9.54 -20.15
N HIS A 145 -10.55 9.73 -19.86
CA HIS A 145 -9.82 9.01 -18.81
C HIS A 145 -9.35 9.88 -17.64
N GLY A 146 -9.65 11.18 -17.65
CA GLY A 146 -9.27 12.08 -16.58
C GLY A 146 -9.24 13.54 -16.97
N ALA A 147 -9.15 14.39 -15.95
CA ALA A 147 -8.89 15.81 -16.10
C ALA A 147 -7.45 16.11 -15.66
N MET A 148 -6.69 16.80 -16.49
CA MET A 148 -5.36 17.31 -16.17
C MET A 148 -5.41 18.83 -16.21
N THR A 149 -4.98 19.48 -15.13
CA THR A 149 -4.91 20.94 -15.05
C THR A 149 -3.45 21.37 -15.01
N LEU A 150 -3.03 22.11 -16.02
CA LEU A 150 -1.74 22.80 -16.01
C LEU A 150 -1.95 24.17 -15.35
N ILE A 151 -1.42 24.33 -14.15
CA ILE A 151 -1.44 25.58 -13.40
C ILE A 151 -0.34 26.48 -13.97
N VAL A 152 -0.73 27.61 -14.56
CA VAL A 152 0.19 28.60 -15.14
C VAL A 152 0.09 29.89 -14.33
N PRO A 153 1.21 30.54 -13.94
CA PRO A 153 1.18 31.80 -13.21
C PRO A 153 0.45 32.88 -14.02
N ARG A 154 -0.66 33.37 -13.44
CA ARG A 154 -1.74 34.06 -14.16
C ARG A 154 -1.43 35.48 -14.63
N ARG A 155 -0.42 36.14 -14.05
CA ARG A 155 -0.27 37.60 -14.22
C ARG A 155 0.29 38.02 -15.58
N GLU A 156 1.01 37.15 -16.29
CA GLU A 156 1.69 37.51 -17.55
C GLU A 156 1.72 36.37 -18.61
N ALA A 157 0.79 35.41 -18.51
CA ALA A 157 0.75 34.28 -19.43
C ALA A 157 -0.10 34.58 -20.69
N PHE A 158 0.50 34.42 -21.87
CA PHE A 158 -0.19 34.42 -23.15
C PHE A 158 -0.59 32.99 -23.50
N VAL A 159 -1.88 32.77 -23.81
CA VAL A 159 -2.41 31.46 -24.17
C VAL A 159 -2.91 31.48 -25.61
N ALA A 160 -2.46 30.53 -26.42
CA ALA A 160 -2.87 30.37 -27.81
C ALA A 160 -3.36 28.94 -28.05
N ALA A 161 -4.49 28.80 -28.75
CA ALA A 161 -5.02 27.52 -29.19
C ALA A 161 -4.85 27.39 -30.71
N SER A 162 -4.33 26.25 -31.16
CA SER A 162 -4.11 25.92 -32.57
C SER A 162 -5.27 25.07 -33.09
N SER A 163 -5.72 25.34 -34.32
CA SER A 163 -6.68 24.50 -35.04
C SER A 163 -6.13 23.10 -35.36
N ALA A 164 -4.82 22.88 -35.19
CA ALA A 164 -4.16 21.58 -35.32
C ALA A 164 -4.22 20.72 -34.04
N GLY A 165 -4.93 21.17 -33.00
CA GLY A 165 -5.15 20.38 -31.77
C GLY A 165 -4.05 20.57 -30.70
N SER A 166 -3.42 21.73 -30.64
CA SER A 166 -2.49 22.06 -29.54
C SER A 166 -2.90 23.33 -28.80
N VAL A 167 -2.55 23.40 -27.52
CA VAL A 167 -2.69 24.62 -26.71
C VAL A 167 -1.34 24.95 -26.10
N SER A 168 -0.90 26.18 -26.32
CA SER A 168 0.38 26.70 -25.84
C SER A 168 0.14 27.82 -24.84
N ALA A 169 0.86 27.78 -23.73
CA ALA A 169 0.97 28.90 -22.79
C ALA A 169 2.42 29.36 -22.73
N SER A 170 2.65 30.67 -22.91
CA SER A 170 3.96 31.28 -22.71
C SER A 170 3.89 32.38 -21.65
N TYR A 171 4.84 32.39 -20.73
CA TYR A 171 4.97 33.47 -19.74
C TYR A 171 6.44 33.83 -19.54
N LEU A 172 6.70 35.08 -19.15
CA LEU A 172 8.01 35.53 -18.73
C LEU A 172 8.14 35.29 -17.22
N ASP A 173 9.15 34.53 -16.80
CA ASP A 173 9.46 34.37 -15.40
C ASP A 173 10.25 35.60 -14.91
N GLU A 174 9.61 36.45 -14.11
CA GLU A 174 10.20 37.68 -13.56
C GLU A 174 11.48 37.42 -12.73
N GLN A 175 11.63 36.23 -12.13
CA GLN A 175 12.79 35.92 -11.29
C GLN A 175 14.02 35.53 -12.11
N THR A 176 13.81 34.86 -13.24
CA THR A 176 14.90 34.31 -14.07
C THR A 176 15.10 35.08 -15.37
N GLY A 177 14.13 35.91 -15.78
CA GLY A 177 14.09 36.57 -17.08
C GLY A 177 13.89 35.61 -18.26
N LEU A 178 13.53 34.36 -17.99
CA LEU A 178 13.36 33.32 -19.01
C LEU A 178 11.91 33.26 -19.48
N VAL A 179 11.72 33.02 -20.77
CA VAL A 179 10.40 32.73 -21.33
C VAL A 179 10.14 31.23 -21.18
N VAL A 180 9.12 30.88 -20.43
CA VAL A 180 8.66 29.51 -20.26
C VAL A 180 7.50 29.28 -21.22
N VAL A 181 7.67 28.33 -22.13
CA VAL A 181 6.61 27.89 -23.06
C VAL A 181 6.19 26.47 -22.68
N SER A 182 4.90 26.27 -22.49
CA SER A 182 4.29 24.97 -22.20
C SER A 182 3.32 24.61 -23.31
N ASP A 183 3.67 23.60 -24.10
CA ASP A 183 2.84 23.08 -25.17
C ASP A 183 2.14 21.80 -24.73
N VAL A 184 0.83 21.75 -24.98
CA VAL A 184 0.00 20.57 -24.76
C VAL A 184 -0.55 20.12 -26.12
N TYR A 185 -0.23 18.89 -26.50
CA TYR A 185 -0.65 18.29 -27.77
C TYR A 185 -1.80 17.30 -27.53
N LEU A 186 -2.84 17.40 -28.34
CA LEU A 186 -3.90 16.39 -28.44
C LEU A 186 -3.46 15.38 -29.51
N HIS A 187 -3.30 14.12 -29.13
CA HIS A 187 -3.02 12.99 -30.02
C HIS A 187 -4.24 12.09 -30.17
#